data_AF-A0A1M6HUQ2-F1
#
_entry.id   AF-A0A1M6HUQ2-F1
#
_cell.length_a   1.000
_cell.length_b   1.000
_cell.length_c   1.000
_cell.angle_alpha   90.00
_cell.angle_beta   90.00
_cell.angle_gamma   90.00
#
_symmetry.space_group_name_H-M   'P 1'
#
loop_
_entity.id
_entity.type
_entity.pdbx_description
1 polymer ?
#
loop_
_entity_poly.entity_id
_entity_poly.type
_entity_poly.pdbx_seq_one_letter_code
_entity_poly.pdbx_strand_id
1 'polypeptide(L)'
;IIKALQKTDLNIVPVKNVYTALFVNVEEYQEPYFVIGIELSKQIDLNIEHIKTNLNKYFYKHVEFEIFEINENDEYSEKLIEQGEKINGIKNVW
;
A
#
# COMPACT_ATOMS: atom_id res chain seq x y z
N ILE A 1 6.45 5.19 7.23
CA ILE A 1 5.41 4.26 6.70
C ILE A 1 5.96 2.86 6.45
N ILE A 2 7.05 2.74 5.71
CA ILE A 2 7.75 1.49 5.41
C ILE A 2 7.97 0.56 6.62
N LYS A 3 8.60 1.04 7.69
CA LYS A 3 8.86 0.24 8.90
C LYS A 3 7.59 -0.28 9.60
N ALA A 4 6.48 0.43 9.45
CA ALA A 4 5.21 0.05 10.03
C ALA A 4 4.51 -0.98 9.14
N LEU A 5 4.51 -0.81 7.81
CA LEU A 5 4.07 -1.85 6.87
C LEU A 5 4.84 -3.17 7.06
N GLN A 6 6.14 -3.10 7.34
CA GLN A 6 6.97 -4.27 7.65
C GLN A 6 6.64 -4.93 9.00
N LYS A 7 6.04 -4.19 9.94
CA LYS A 7 5.67 -4.67 11.29
C LYS A 7 4.20 -5.06 11.39
N THR A 8 3.37 -4.57 10.48
CA THR A 8 1.97 -4.92 10.40
C THR A 8 1.88 -6.38 9.98
N ASP A 9 1.25 -7.18 10.84
CA ASP A 9 0.88 -8.54 10.50
C ASP A 9 -0.28 -8.49 9.47
N LEU A 10 0.07 -8.44 8.19
CA LEU A 10 -0.90 -8.52 7.09
C LEU A 10 -1.29 -9.98 6.79
N ASN A 11 -0.96 -10.98 7.62
CA ASN A 11 -1.32 -12.39 7.37
C ASN A 11 -2.83 -12.64 7.23
N ILE A 12 -3.66 -11.65 7.57
CA ILE A 12 -5.12 -11.67 7.41
C ILE A 12 -5.51 -11.38 5.94
N VAL A 13 -4.63 -10.75 5.17
CA VAL A 13 -4.83 -10.41 3.75
C VAL A 13 -3.81 -11.19 2.92
N PRO A 14 -4.20 -11.88 1.84
CA PRO A 14 -3.29 -12.68 1.03
C PRO A 14 -2.39 -11.78 0.17
N VAL A 15 -1.53 -10.95 0.76
CA VAL A 15 -0.69 -9.97 0.06
C VAL A 15 0.50 -10.67 -0.61
N LYS A 16 0.69 -10.42 -1.91
CA LYS A 16 1.85 -10.86 -2.70
C LYS A 16 2.97 -9.82 -2.65
N ASN A 17 2.66 -8.58 -2.99
CA ASN A 17 3.62 -7.47 -2.96
C ASN A 17 2.96 -6.20 -2.43
N VAL A 18 3.74 -5.32 -1.79
CA VAL A 18 3.33 -3.98 -1.41
C VAL A 18 4.30 -2.99 -2.02
N TYR A 19 3.77 -1.93 -2.62
CA TYR A 19 4.53 -0.82 -3.18
C TYR A 19 4.09 0.46 -2.49
N THR A 20 5.04 1.32 -2.19
CA THR A 20 4.74 2.62 -1.57
C THR A 20 5.42 3.74 -2.29
N ALA A 21 4.71 4.83 -2.51
CA ALA A 21 5.27 6.06 -3.05
C ALA A 21 4.71 7.28 -2.32
N LEU A 22 5.47 8.38 -2.38
CA LEU A 22 4.96 9.70 -2.06
C LEU A 22 4.69 10.40 -3.39
N PHE A 23 3.42 10.69 -3.67
CA PHE A 23 3.06 11.44 -4.87
C PHE A 23 3.24 12.92 -4.58
N VAL A 24 4.29 13.51 -5.16
CA VAL A 24 4.66 14.93 -4.97
C VAL A 24 4.18 15.84 -6.10
N ASN A 25 3.82 15.27 -7.26
CA ASN A 25 3.42 16.00 -8.46
C ASN A 25 1.92 15.86 -8.71
N VAL A 26 1.18 16.29 -7.71
CA VAL A 26 -0.29 16.33 -7.67
C VAL A 26 -0.77 17.63 -8.31
N GLU A 27 -2.06 17.76 -8.64
CA GLU A 27 -2.57 18.98 -9.31
C GLU A 27 -2.19 20.26 -8.55
N GLU A 28 -2.16 21.41 -9.23
CA GLU A 28 -1.88 22.69 -8.59
C GLU A 28 -2.80 22.82 -7.35
N TYR A 29 -2.22 23.07 -6.17
CA TYR A 29 -2.87 23.14 -4.85
C TYR A 29 -3.19 21.82 -4.13
N GLN A 30 -2.85 20.65 -4.68
CA GLN A 30 -2.92 19.40 -3.94
C GLN A 30 -1.66 19.24 -3.06
N GLU A 31 -1.85 18.76 -1.83
CA GLU A 31 -0.73 18.39 -0.96
C GLU A 31 -0.18 17.02 -1.36
N PRO A 32 1.13 16.79 -1.23
CA PRO A 32 1.70 15.46 -1.45
C PRO A 32 1.06 14.42 -0.53
N TYR A 33 0.65 13.28 -1.08
CA TYR A 33 0.04 12.21 -0.31
C TYR A 33 0.77 10.88 -0.50
N PHE A 34 0.67 10.03 0.53
CA PHE A 34 1.24 8.69 0.50
C PHE A 34 0.28 7.72 -0.17
N VAL A 35 0.84 6.89 -1.03
CA VAL A 35 0.10 5.88 -1.78
C VAL A 35 0.67 4.50 -1.47
N ILE A 36 -0.22 3.55 -1.23
CA ILE A 36 0.10 2.16 -0.91
C ILE A 36 -0.64 1.27 -1.92
N GLY A 37 0.11 0.73 -2.87
CA GLY A 37 -0.41 -0.26 -3.82
C GLY A 37 -0.17 -1.65 -3.28
N ILE A 38 -1.21 -2.48 -3.33
CA ILE A 38 -1.17 -3.84 -2.80
C ILE A 38 -1.52 -4.81 -3.93
N GLU A 39 -0.58 -5.70 -4.23
CA GLU A 39 -0.80 -6.82 -5.13
C GLU A 39 -1.21 -8.03 -4.29
N LEU A 40 -2.37 -8.62 -4.57
CA LEU A 40 -2.88 -9.79 -3.86
C LEU A 40 -2.40 -11.10 -4.52
N SER A 41 -2.23 -12.14 -3.72
CA SER A 41 -1.83 -13.50 -4.11
C SER A 41 -3.03 -14.39 -4.47
N LYS A 42 -4.25 -13.94 -4.19
CA LYS A 42 -5.52 -14.61 -4.53
C LYS A 42 -6.48 -13.58 -5.10
N GLN A 43 -7.37 -14.03 -5.99
CA GLN A 43 -8.53 -13.25 -6.46
C GLN A 43 -9.55 -13.10 -5.32
N ILE A 44 -9.26 -12.19 -4.40
CA ILE A 44 -10.15 -11.78 -3.32
C ILE A 44 -10.16 -10.25 -3.34
N ASP A 45 -11.32 -9.64 -3.12
CA ASP A 45 -11.41 -8.19 -3.07
C ASP A 45 -10.54 -7.61 -1.96
N LEU A 46 -9.81 -6.54 -2.27
CA LEU A 46 -9.01 -5.80 -1.31
C LEU A 46 -9.92 -5.14 -0.25
N ASN A 47 -9.86 -5.61 1.00
CA ASN A 47 -10.54 -4.94 2.10
C ASN A 47 -9.72 -3.73 2.60
N ILE A 48 -9.91 -2.59 1.95
CA ILE A 48 -9.20 -1.33 2.27
C ILE A 48 -9.40 -0.93 3.74
N GLU A 49 -10.60 -1.04 4.30
CA GLU A 49 -10.90 -0.62 5.68
C GLU A 49 -10.09 -1.45 6.70
N HIS A 50 -9.99 -2.76 6.49
CA HIS A 50 -9.20 -3.64 7.33
C HIS A 50 -7.72 -3.25 7.31
N ILE A 51 -7.18 -2.96 6.13
CA ILE A 51 -5.77 -2.55 5.96
C ILE A 51 -5.54 -1.19 6.61
N LYS A 52 -6.42 -0.21 6.36
CA LYS A 52 -6.36 1.12 7.02
C LYS A 52 -6.38 0.99 8.54
N THR A 53 -7.26 0.15 9.08
CA THR A 53 -7.34 -0.10 10.54
C THR A 53 -6.04 -0.65 11.09
N ASN A 54 -5.41 -1.60 10.40
CA ASN A 54 -4.14 -2.17 10.83
C ASN A 54 -2.98 -1.17 10.72
N LEU A 55 -2.94 -0.36 9.67
CA LEU A 55 -1.92 0.69 9.50
C LEU A 55 -2.05 1.79 10.57
N ASN A 56 -3.28 2.19 10.91
CA ASN A 56 -3.57 3.15 11.98
C ASN A 56 -3.15 2.69 13.38
N LYS A 57 -2.81 1.40 13.59
CA LYS A 57 -2.17 0.96 14.84
C LYS A 57 -0.73 1.46 14.96
N TYR A 58 -0.08 1.72 13.83
CA TYR A 58 1.33 2.12 13.78
C TYR A 58 1.52 3.57 13.32
N PHE A 59 0.54 4.15 12.62
CA PHE A 59 0.52 5.56 12.26
C PHE A 59 -0.43 6.35 13.14
N TYR A 60 -0.12 7.64 13.30
CA TYR A 60 -1.06 8.58 13.87
C TYR A 60 -2.30 8.67 12.97
N LYS A 61 -3.49 8.80 13.57
CA LYS A 61 -4.78 8.87 12.86
C LYS A 61 -4.88 9.98 11.80
N HIS A 62 -3.97 10.95 11.84
CA HIS A 62 -3.91 12.10 10.93
C HIS A 62 -3.01 11.88 9.72
N VAL A 63 -2.33 10.73 9.61
CA VAL A 63 -1.56 10.42 8.40
C VAL A 63 -2.55 9.95 7.34
N GLU A 64 -2.70 10.72 6.28
CA GLU A 64 -3.51 10.33 5.13
C GLU A 64 -2.71 9.41 4.21
N PHE A 65 -3.35 8.33 3.78
CA PHE A 65 -2.81 7.42 2.79
C PHE A 65 -3.92 6.87 1.90
N GLU A 66 -3.63 6.82 0.61
CA GLU A 66 -4.44 6.14 -0.38
C GLU A 66 -4.00 4.69 -0.48
N ILE A 67 -4.97 3.77 -0.54
CA ILE A 67 -4.72 2.33 -0.67
C ILE A 67 -5.56 1.82 -1.82
N PHE A 68 -4.92 1.14 -2.76
CA PHE A 68 -5.61 0.53 -3.90
C PHE A 68 -4.99 -0.82 -4.26
N GLU A 69 -5.76 -1.60 -5.01
CA GLU A 69 -5.33 -2.90 -5.53
C GLU A 69 -4.56 -2.71 -6.83
N ILE A 70 -3.35 -3.25 -6.89
CA ILE A 70 -2.52 -3.22 -8.10
C ILE A 70 -3.14 -4.15 -9.13
N ASN A 71 -3.51 -3.55 -10.27
CA ASN A 71 -4.05 -4.27 -11.42
C ASN A 71 -3.08 -4.15 -12.59
N GLU A 72 -2.74 -5.28 -13.23
CA GLU A 72 -1.75 -5.33 -14.34
C GLU A 72 -2.19 -4.57 -15.61
N ASN A 73 -3.40 -4.00 -15.65
CA ASN A 73 -3.93 -3.26 -16.80
C ASN A 73 -4.20 -1.78 -16.49
N ASP A 74 -3.67 -1.26 -15.38
CA ASP A 74 -3.91 0.10 -14.91
C ASP A 74 -2.62 0.93 -14.96
N GLU A 75 -2.62 2.03 -15.70
CA GLU A 75 -1.47 2.93 -15.88
C GLU A 75 -0.98 3.48 -14.53
N TYR A 76 -1.88 3.69 -13.57
CA TYR A 76 -1.53 4.16 -12.23
C TYR A 76 -0.76 3.08 -11.44
N SER A 77 -1.21 1.84 -11.52
CA SER A 77 -0.53 0.66 -10.98
C SER A 77 0.88 0.48 -11.58
N GLU A 78 1.02 0.61 -12.89
CA GLU A 78 2.33 0.52 -13.58
C GLU A 78 3.30 1.58 -13.07
N LYS A 79 2.88 2.86 -13.03
CA LYS A 79 3.72 3.95 -12.51
C LYS A 79 4.16 3.72 -11.08
N LEU A 80 3.26 3.21 -10.23
CA LEU A 80 3.61 2.91 -8.84
C LEU A 80 4.61 1.75 -8.73
N ILE A 81 4.47 0.72 -9.57
CA ILE A 81 5.44 -0.40 -9.61
C ILE A 81 6.81 0.10 -10.06
N GLU A 82 6.86 0.97 -11.06
CA GLU A 82 8.11 1.49 -11.63
C GLU A 82 8.84 2.48 -10.69
N GLN A 83 8.09 3.39 -10.06
CA GLN A 83 8.67 4.51 -9.31
C GLN A 83 8.59 4.32 -7.79
N GLY A 84 7.68 3.47 -7.33
CA GLY A 84 7.46 3.22 -5.91
C GLY A 84 8.53 2.31 -5.31
N GLU A 85 8.72 2.45 -4.00
CA GLU A 85 9.55 1.52 -3.25
C GLU A 85 8.78 0.22 -3.02
N LYS A 86 9.32 -0.88 -3.57
CA LYS A 86 8.81 -2.21 -3.32
C LYS A 86 9.17 -2.67 -1.91
N ILE A 87 8.16 -2.80 -1.08
CA ILE A 87 8.26 -3.38 0.25
C ILE A 87 7.82 -4.83 0.11
N ASN A 88 8.72 -5.69 -0.38
CA ASN A 88 8.45 -7.12 -0.58
C ASN A 88 7.70 -7.71 0.64
N GLY A 89 6.66 -8.49 0.33
CA GLY A 89 5.74 -9.08 1.30
C GLY A 89 6.48 -9.80 2.44
N ILE A 90 5.90 -9.65 3.61
CA ILE A 90 6.21 -10.28 4.89
C ILE A 90 6.85 -11.66 4.71
N LYS A 91 7.99 -11.91 5.37
CA LYS A 91 8.60 -13.24 5.44
C LYS A 91 7.52 -14.25 5.82
N ASN A 92 7.24 -15.21 4.94
CA ASN A 92 6.59 -16.47 5.35
C ASN A 92 7.44 -17.02 6.50
N VAL A 93 6.93 -16.91 7.72
CA VAL A 93 7.46 -17.67 8.84
C VAL A 93 6.85 -19.06 8.66
N TRP A 94 7.66 -19.95 8.09
CA TRP A 94 7.37 -21.38 8.00
C TRP A 94 7.23 -21.99 9.39
#